data_AF-X0UXA5-F1
#
_entry.id   AF-X0UXA5-F1
#
_cell.length_a   1.000
_cell.length_b   1.000
_cell.length_c   1.000
_cell.angle_alpha   90.00
_cell.angle_beta   90.00
_cell.angle_gamma   90.00
#
_symmetry.space_group_name_H-M   'P 1'
#
loop_
_entity.id
_entity.type
_entity.pdbx_description
1 polymer ?
#
loop_
_entity_poly.entity_id
_entity_poly.type
_entity_poly.pdbx_seq_one_letter_code
_entity_poly.pdbx_strand_id
1 'polypeptide(L)'
;MSITAGYDVLPNRGLYEVNHERVELRGGFWGPRLKTHHETTIGHALDCLERNGHVTNFDKAVGVFDGPLRGHHAFDSDIHKAMEGAMYCLQHRDDPELRLRVEGILDRILAAQQKDGFLISYFIVNGLDKKWEDLRLEHQMYNAGHFFEMAVEHHRLSGEKKAIDAAKRFADHIDSVFGP
;
A
#
# COMPACT_ATOMS: atom_id res chain seq x y z
N MET A 1 25.78 -1.77 -19.48
CA MET A 1 24.51 -2.25 -18.88
C MET A 1 23.82 -1.01 -18.34
N SER A 2 22.64 -0.69 -18.87
CA SER A 2 22.02 0.63 -18.76
C SER A 2 21.62 0.94 -17.32
N ILE A 3 22.03 2.11 -16.81
CA ILE A 3 21.58 2.66 -15.53
C ILE A 3 20.15 3.13 -15.75
N THR A 4 19.16 2.29 -15.45
CA THR A 4 17.76 2.69 -15.52
C THR A 4 17.39 3.51 -14.28
N ALA A 5 17.31 4.82 -14.49
CA ALA A 5 16.45 5.80 -13.82
C ALA A 5 16.10 5.53 -12.35
N GLY A 6 17.08 5.64 -11.45
CA GLY A 6 16.77 5.99 -10.08
C GLY A 6 16.35 7.46 -10.06
N TYR A 7 15.19 7.77 -9.48
CA TYR A 7 14.86 9.16 -9.13
C TYR A 7 16.08 9.80 -8.47
N ASP A 8 16.51 10.97 -8.94
CA ASP A 8 17.59 11.74 -8.32
C ASP A 8 17.11 12.25 -6.96
N VAL A 9 17.08 11.36 -5.98
CA VAL A 9 16.79 11.69 -4.59
C VAL A 9 17.94 12.57 -4.12
N LEU A 10 17.63 13.82 -3.77
CA LEU A 10 18.62 14.75 -3.26
C LEU A 10 19.33 14.15 -2.04
N PRO A 11 20.65 14.36 -1.89
CA PRO A 11 21.38 13.81 -0.77
C PRO A 11 20.86 14.38 0.55
N ASN A 12 20.61 13.51 1.52
CA ASN A 12 20.23 13.92 2.86
C ASN A 12 21.51 14.31 3.63
N ARG A 13 21.73 15.62 3.81
CA ARG A 13 22.95 16.17 4.46
C ARG A 13 24.25 15.69 3.81
N GLY A 14 24.27 15.60 2.47
CA GLY A 14 25.45 15.15 1.72
C GLY A 14 25.63 13.63 1.66
N LEU A 15 24.70 12.85 2.23
CA LEU A 15 24.71 11.38 2.16
C LEU A 15 23.63 10.88 1.20
N TYR A 16 23.97 9.85 0.42
CA TYR A 16 23.03 9.13 -0.42
C TYR A 16 22.65 7.82 0.23
N GLU A 17 21.37 7.49 0.19
CA GLU A 17 20.88 6.17 0.58
C GLU A 17 21.43 5.11 -0.38
N VAL A 18 21.92 4.00 0.17
CA VAL A 18 22.16 2.78 -0.60
C VAL A 18 20.86 1.99 -0.58
N ASN A 19 20.13 2.01 -1.70
CA ASN A 19 18.88 1.28 -1.83
C ASN A 19 19.07 -0.21 -1.49
N HIS A 20 18.12 -0.78 -0.75
CA HIS A 20 18.18 -2.16 -0.25
C HIS A 20 18.26 -3.22 -1.37
N GLU A 21 17.76 -2.95 -2.58
CA GLU A 21 17.92 -3.82 -3.77
C GLU A 21 19.39 -4.01 -4.15
N ARG A 22 20.26 -3.08 -3.76
CA ARG A 22 21.72 -3.15 -3.97
C ARG A 22 22.45 -3.91 -2.86
N VAL A 23 21.73 -4.39 -1.85
CA VAL A 23 22.30 -5.03 -0.66
C VAL A 23 21.81 -6.47 -0.58
N GLU A 24 22.74 -7.41 -0.72
CA GLU A 24 22.47 -8.83 -0.52
C GLU A 24 22.88 -9.28 0.90
N LEU A 25 21.91 -9.65 1.73
CA LEU A 25 22.18 -10.19 3.06
C LEU A 25 22.40 -11.71 3.00
N ARG A 26 23.67 -12.14 3.01
CA ARG A 26 24.09 -13.55 2.82
C ARG A 26 23.97 -14.46 4.06
N GLY A 27 23.22 -14.07 5.08
CA GLY A 27 22.99 -14.88 6.29
C GLY A 27 23.24 -14.14 7.60
N GLY A 28 23.82 -14.85 8.58
CA GLY A 28 24.09 -14.33 9.92
C GLY A 28 22.81 -14.07 10.72
N PHE A 29 22.81 -12.99 11.51
CA PHE A 29 21.68 -12.64 12.38
C PHE A 29 20.40 -12.28 11.59
N TRP A 30 20.53 -11.65 10.42
CA TRP A 30 19.40 -11.13 9.65
C TRP A 30 18.81 -12.15 8.66
N GLY A 31 19.61 -13.07 8.14
CA GLY A 31 19.16 -14.09 7.18
C GLY A 31 17.92 -14.89 7.63
N PRO A 32 17.92 -15.48 8.85
CA PRO A 32 16.75 -16.18 9.36
C PRO A 32 15.51 -15.31 9.48
N ARG A 33 15.65 -14.01 9.82
CA ARG A 33 14.52 -13.09 9.95
C ARG A 33 13.88 -12.75 8.61
N LEU A 34 14.69 -12.47 7.59
CA LEU A 34 14.18 -12.24 6.23
C LEU A 34 13.51 -13.49 5.68
N LYS A 35 14.11 -14.67 5.91
CA LYS A 35 13.52 -15.94 5.52
C LYS A 35 12.16 -16.16 6.20
N THR A 36 12.07 -15.98 7.52
CA THR A 36 10.79 -16.08 8.25
C THR A 36 9.78 -15.04 7.80
N HIS A 37 10.23 -13.82 7.49
CA HIS A 37 9.33 -12.77 7.00
C HIS A 37 8.65 -13.19 5.69
N HIS A 38 9.45 -13.65 4.72
CA HIS A 38 8.97 -14.13 3.43
C HIS A 38 8.12 -15.41 3.53
N GLU A 39 8.66 -16.44 4.18
CA GLU A 39 8.07 -17.79 4.17
C GLU A 39 6.96 -17.99 5.20
N THR A 40 6.73 -17.03 6.10
CA THR A 40 5.74 -17.18 7.18
C THR A 40 4.98 -15.90 7.47
N THR A 41 5.68 -14.80 7.79
CA THR A 41 5.00 -13.59 8.30
C THR A 41 4.08 -12.96 7.27
N ILE A 42 4.53 -12.78 6.02
CA ILE A 42 3.72 -12.14 4.97
C ILE A 42 2.48 -12.97 4.65
N GLY A 43 2.65 -14.27 4.39
CA GLY A 43 1.52 -15.16 4.13
C GLY A 43 0.49 -15.15 5.27
N HIS A 44 0.95 -15.30 6.52
CA HIS A 44 0.09 -15.26 7.70
C HIS A 44 -0.63 -13.91 7.87
N ALA A 45 0.07 -12.80 7.64
CA ALA A 45 -0.52 -11.46 7.74
C ALA A 45 -1.63 -11.28 6.70
N LEU A 46 -1.37 -11.60 5.43
CA LEU A 46 -2.37 -11.49 4.36
C LEU A 46 -3.57 -12.40 4.64
N ASP A 47 -3.36 -13.64 5.10
CA ASP A 47 -4.45 -14.56 5.47
C ASP A 47 -5.34 -13.95 6.56
N CYS A 48 -4.73 -13.36 7.60
CA CYS A 48 -5.47 -12.72 8.68
C CYS A 48 -6.26 -11.51 8.20
N LEU A 49 -5.63 -10.65 7.38
CA LEU A 49 -6.23 -9.41 6.90
C LEU A 49 -7.39 -9.69 5.94
N GLU A 50 -7.24 -10.65 5.02
CA GLU A 50 -8.32 -11.07 4.13
C GLU A 50 -9.48 -11.67 4.91
N ARG A 51 -9.21 -12.57 5.87
CA ARG A 51 -10.24 -13.18 6.72
C ARG A 51 -10.98 -12.16 7.58
N ASN A 52 -10.29 -11.13 8.06
CA ASN A 52 -10.88 -10.08 8.90
C ASN A 52 -11.60 -8.98 8.10
N GLY A 53 -11.56 -9.08 6.77
CA GLY A 53 -12.33 -8.24 5.86
C GLY A 53 -11.66 -6.94 5.44
N HIS A 54 -10.35 -6.80 5.62
CA HIS A 54 -9.61 -5.61 5.16
C HIS A 54 -9.72 -5.44 3.64
N VAL A 55 -9.75 -6.53 2.87
CA VAL A 55 -9.91 -6.46 1.41
C VAL A 55 -11.38 -6.40 1.00
N THR A 56 -12.28 -7.11 1.70
CA THR A 56 -13.72 -7.09 1.37
C THR A 56 -14.37 -5.73 1.60
N ASN A 57 -13.79 -4.85 2.40
CA ASN A 57 -14.29 -3.47 2.52
C ASN A 57 -14.17 -2.71 1.19
N PHE A 58 -13.11 -2.94 0.40
CA PHE A 58 -12.97 -2.34 -0.93
C PHE A 58 -13.99 -2.94 -1.92
N ASP A 59 -14.22 -4.25 -1.87
CA ASP A 59 -15.28 -4.89 -2.67
C ASP A 59 -16.67 -4.34 -2.32
N LYS A 60 -16.91 -4.08 -1.03
CA LYS A 60 -18.14 -3.44 -0.56
C LYS A 60 -18.26 -2.02 -1.08
N ALA A 61 -17.17 -1.26 -1.08
CA ALA A 61 -17.11 0.12 -1.57
C ALA A 61 -17.48 0.23 -3.07
N VAL A 62 -17.23 -0.83 -3.86
CA VAL A 62 -17.63 -0.91 -5.28
C VAL A 62 -18.92 -1.69 -5.53
N GLY A 63 -19.59 -2.17 -4.47
CA GLY A 63 -20.87 -2.86 -4.56
C GLY A 63 -20.83 -4.31 -5.05
N VAL A 64 -19.65 -4.96 -5.07
CA VAL A 64 -19.52 -6.37 -5.48
C VAL A 64 -19.50 -7.35 -4.30
N PHE A 65 -19.60 -6.83 -3.07
CA PHE A 65 -19.71 -7.63 -1.84
C PHE A 65 -20.82 -7.10 -0.92
N ASP A 66 -21.80 -7.95 -0.64
CA ASP A 66 -22.96 -7.66 0.22
C ASP A 66 -22.77 -8.23 1.64
N GLY A 67 -21.66 -7.85 2.29
CA GLY A 67 -21.38 -8.17 3.69
C GLY A 67 -21.26 -6.93 4.57
N PRO A 68 -21.07 -7.08 5.90
CA PRO A 68 -20.90 -5.94 6.81
C PRO A 68 -19.58 -5.21 6.54
N LEU A 69 -19.58 -3.88 6.70
CA LEU A 69 -18.35 -3.11 6.80
C LEU A 69 -17.59 -3.55 8.07
N ARG A 70 -16.28 -3.77 7.96
CA ARG A 70 -15.43 -4.21 9.08
C ARG A 70 -14.52 -3.08 9.55
N GLY A 71 -14.15 -3.15 10.83
CA GLY A 71 -13.08 -2.34 11.39
C GLY A 71 -13.44 -0.88 11.71
N HIS A 72 -12.39 -0.11 12.01
CA HIS A 72 -12.46 1.32 12.32
C HIS A 72 -12.01 2.18 11.12
N HIS A 73 -12.02 3.50 11.26
CA HIS A 73 -11.69 4.45 10.20
C HIS A 73 -10.24 4.32 9.65
N ALA A 74 -9.32 3.68 10.37
CA ALA A 74 -7.92 3.49 9.96
C ALA A 74 -7.62 2.08 9.39
N PHE A 75 -8.67 1.28 9.16
CA PHE A 75 -8.57 -0.16 8.88
C PHE A 75 -7.88 -0.49 7.56
N ASP A 76 -7.95 0.40 6.57
CA ASP A 76 -7.30 0.21 5.27
C ASP A 76 -5.77 0.22 5.38
N SER A 77 -5.22 0.94 6.36
CA SER A 77 -3.76 1.03 6.54
C SER A 77 -3.08 -0.33 6.74
N ASP A 78 -3.74 -1.28 7.38
CA ASP A 78 -3.13 -2.56 7.72
C ASP A 78 -2.85 -3.42 6.48
N ILE A 79 -3.76 -3.39 5.50
CA ILE A 79 -3.51 -4.07 4.23
C ILE A 79 -2.46 -3.33 3.40
N HIS A 80 -2.44 -1.99 3.41
CA HIS A 80 -1.40 -1.23 2.71
C HIS A 80 0.00 -1.55 3.25
N LYS A 81 0.19 -1.56 4.58
CA LYS A 81 1.48 -1.92 5.21
C LYS A 81 1.90 -3.37 4.93
N ALA A 82 0.96 -4.31 4.96
CA ALA A 82 1.27 -5.71 4.66
C ALA A 82 1.65 -5.91 3.19
N MET A 83 0.98 -5.20 2.28
CA MET A 83 1.30 -5.18 0.85
C MET A 83 2.68 -4.57 0.58
N GLU A 84 3.04 -3.47 1.26
CA GLU A 84 4.38 -2.88 1.19
C GLU A 84 5.45 -3.92 1.62
N GLY A 85 5.26 -4.59 2.76
CA GLY A 85 6.14 -5.67 3.21
C GLY A 85 6.26 -6.83 2.22
N ALA A 86 5.15 -7.23 1.59
CA ALA A 86 5.13 -8.26 0.56
C ALA A 86 5.94 -7.84 -0.68
N MET A 87 5.86 -6.58 -1.09
CA MET A 87 6.62 -6.04 -2.22
C MET A 87 8.11 -5.99 -1.93
N TYR A 88 8.53 -5.61 -0.71
CA TYR A 88 9.93 -5.71 -0.30
C TYR A 88 10.44 -7.15 -0.37
N CYS A 89 9.63 -8.14 0.04
CA CYS A 89 10.00 -9.54 -0.13
C CYS A 89 10.21 -9.91 -1.61
N LEU A 90 9.29 -9.50 -2.49
CA LEU A 90 9.34 -9.78 -3.93
C LEU A 90 10.53 -9.10 -4.64
N GLN A 91 10.97 -7.94 -4.17
CA GLN A 91 12.18 -7.26 -4.67
C GLN A 91 13.46 -8.03 -4.32
N HIS A 92 13.48 -8.78 -3.20
CA HIS A 92 14.63 -9.57 -2.76
C HIS A 92 14.63 -11.01 -3.28
N ARG A 93 13.45 -11.62 -3.45
CA ARG A 93 13.28 -13.00 -3.91
C ARG A 93 12.00 -13.09 -4.71
N ASP A 94 12.11 -13.52 -5.97
CA ASP A 94 10.92 -13.72 -6.80
C ASP A 94 10.07 -14.88 -6.26
N ASP A 95 8.78 -14.62 -6.15
CA ASP A 95 7.74 -15.54 -5.69
C ASP A 95 6.48 -15.29 -6.53
N PRO A 96 6.24 -16.09 -7.59
CA PRO A 96 5.11 -15.88 -8.48
C PRO A 96 3.74 -15.98 -7.81
N GLU A 97 3.59 -16.79 -6.76
CA GLU A 97 2.33 -16.95 -6.04
C GLU A 97 2.02 -15.71 -5.21
N LEU A 98 3.02 -15.21 -4.47
CA LEU A 98 2.89 -13.96 -3.72
C LEU A 98 2.64 -12.78 -4.67
N ARG A 99 3.33 -12.71 -5.81
CA ARG A 99 3.11 -11.67 -6.82
C ARG A 99 1.66 -11.66 -7.32
N LEU A 100 1.11 -12.81 -7.68
CA LEU A 100 -0.28 -12.91 -8.13
C LEU A 100 -1.26 -12.45 -7.04
N ARG A 101 -0.99 -12.81 -5.78
CA ARG A 101 -1.82 -12.41 -4.65
C ARG A 101 -1.77 -10.89 -4.42
N VAL A 102 -0.58 -10.29 -4.47
CA VAL A 102 -0.39 -8.83 -4.39
C VAL A 102 -1.16 -8.13 -5.49
N GLU A 103 -1.00 -8.54 -6.75
CA GLU A 103 -1.72 -7.92 -7.87
C GLU A 103 -3.25 -8.02 -7.71
N GLY A 104 -3.77 -9.17 -7.29
CA GLY A 104 -5.21 -9.35 -7.07
C GLY A 104 -5.78 -8.50 -5.93
N ILE A 105 -5.03 -8.31 -4.84
CA ILE A 105 -5.43 -7.42 -3.74
C ILE A 105 -5.38 -5.96 -4.20
N LEU A 106 -4.31 -5.56 -4.90
CA LEU A 106 -4.13 -4.20 -5.40
C LEU A 106 -5.27 -3.82 -6.36
N ASP A 107 -5.65 -4.68 -7.29
CA ASP A 107 -6.73 -4.40 -8.24
C ASP A 107 -8.07 -4.14 -7.52
N ARG A 108 -8.35 -4.87 -6.43
CA ARG A 108 -9.54 -4.65 -5.59
C ARG A 108 -9.49 -3.30 -4.86
N ILE A 109 -8.32 -2.92 -4.35
CA ILE A 109 -8.11 -1.60 -3.72
C ILE A 109 -8.35 -0.49 -4.75
N LEU A 110 -7.70 -0.56 -5.91
CA LEU A 110 -7.77 0.48 -6.94
C LEU A 110 -9.18 0.64 -7.52
N ALA A 111 -9.95 -0.44 -7.61
CA ALA A 111 -11.34 -0.39 -8.07
C ALA A 111 -12.24 0.52 -7.21
N ALA A 112 -11.93 0.70 -5.92
CA ALA A 112 -12.69 1.54 -5.01
C ALA A 112 -12.39 3.04 -5.14
N GLN A 113 -11.41 3.44 -5.96
CA GLN A 113 -11.01 4.84 -6.03
C GLN A 113 -12.11 5.71 -6.64
N GLN A 114 -12.50 6.76 -5.90
CA GLN A 114 -13.54 7.69 -6.32
C GLN A 114 -13.07 8.57 -7.48
N LYS A 115 -14.01 9.24 -8.15
CA LYS A 115 -13.72 10.11 -9.32
C LYS A 115 -12.80 11.28 -8.97
N ASP A 116 -12.97 11.86 -7.79
CA ASP A 116 -12.13 12.94 -7.27
C ASP A 116 -10.73 12.48 -6.86
N GLY A 117 -10.51 11.16 -6.71
CA GLY A 117 -9.24 10.57 -6.31
C GLY A 117 -9.26 9.99 -4.90
N PHE A 118 -10.28 10.28 -4.10
CA PHE A 118 -10.42 9.76 -2.74
C PHE A 118 -10.47 8.22 -2.71
N LEU A 119 -9.70 7.61 -1.80
CA LEU A 119 -9.61 6.16 -1.67
C LEU A 119 -9.47 5.72 -0.22
N ILE A 120 -10.60 5.68 0.49
CA ILE A 120 -10.71 5.06 1.82
C ILE A 120 -12.03 4.31 1.90
N SER A 121 -11.97 2.99 1.95
CA SER A 121 -13.12 2.09 1.87
C SER A 121 -14.16 2.37 2.96
N TYR A 122 -13.70 2.65 4.18
CA TYR A 122 -14.56 2.95 5.33
C TYR A 122 -15.48 4.15 5.06
N PHE A 123 -14.93 5.25 4.53
CA PHE A 123 -15.70 6.47 4.25
C PHE A 123 -16.51 6.37 2.96
N ILE A 124 -16.03 5.61 1.97
CA ILE A 124 -16.82 5.33 0.76
C ILE A 124 -18.12 4.60 1.12
N VAL A 125 -18.06 3.66 2.06
CA VAL A 125 -19.23 2.90 2.50
C VAL A 125 -20.08 3.65 3.54
N ASN A 126 -19.46 4.35 4.49
CA ASN A 126 -20.15 4.90 5.67
C ASN A 126 -20.56 6.37 5.57
N GLY A 127 -20.24 7.04 4.46
CA GLY A 127 -20.64 8.41 4.17
C GLY A 127 -19.49 9.26 3.65
N LEU A 128 -19.51 9.57 2.35
CA LEU A 128 -18.54 10.45 1.70
C LEU A 128 -18.68 11.92 2.13
N ASP A 129 -19.80 12.29 2.76
CA ASP A 129 -20.05 13.57 3.39
C ASP A 129 -19.11 13.83 4.58
N LYS A 130 -18.60 12.77 5.22
CA LYS A 130 -17.68 12.85 6.37
C LYS A 130 -16.21 12.98 5.98
N LYS A 131 -15.90 13.18 4.69
CA LYS A 131 -14.53 13.44 4.25
C LYS A 131 -14.00 14.65 5.02
N TRP A 132 -12.85 14.47 5.66
CA TRP A 132 -12.09 15.53 6.31
C TRP A 132 -12.75 16.23 7.51
N GLU A 133 -13.87 15.73 8.05
CA GLU A 133 -14.55 16.36 9.19
C GLU A 133 -13.71 16.34 10.48
N ASP A 134 -12.99 15.23 10.76
CA ASP A 134 -12.10 15.11 11.92
C ASP A 134 -10.73 14.53 11.54
N LEU A 135 -9.80 15.42 11.19
CA LEU A 135 -8.41 15.05 10.91
C LEU A 135 -7.65 14.51 12.14
N ARG A 136 -8.10 14.79 13.36
CA ARG A 136 -7.38 14.44 14.57
C ARG A 136 -7.57 12.97 14.91
N LEU A 137 -8.76 12.44 14.70
CA LEU A 137 -9.12 11.09 15.17
C LEU A 137 -9.46 10.12 14.05
N GLU A 138 -9.80 10.56 12.84
CA GLU A 138 -10.34 9.67 11.81
C GLU A 138 -9.31 9.10 10.83
N HIS A 139 -8.02 9.43 10.98
CA HIS A 139 -6.91 8.81 10.25
C HIS A 139 -7.01 8.88 8.72
N GLN A 140 -7.76 9.83 8.15
CA GLN A 140 -7.95 9.89 6.70
C GLN A 140 -6.61 10.15 5.96
N MET A 141 -5.80 11.08 6.45
CA MET A 141 -4.44 11.32 5.93
C MET A 141 -3.46 10.18 6.25
N TYR A 142 -3.65 9.49 7.38
CA TYR A 142 -2.83 8.34 7.76
C TYR A 142 -3.05 7.14 6.82
N ASN A 143 -4.31 6.85 6.46
CA ASN A 143 -4.61 5.83 5.44
C ASN A 143 -4.01 6.20 4.08
N ALA A 144 -4.12 7.47 3.69
CA ALA A 144 -3.54 7.98 2.44
C ALA A 144 -2.01 7.79 2.43
N GLY A 145 -1.33 8.15 3.52
CA GLY A 145 0.12 7.97 3.67
C GLY A 145 0.57 6.53 3.45
N HIS A 146 -0.06 5.57 4.13
CA HIS A 146 0.28 4.16 3.94
C HIS A 146 -0.07 3.63 2.54
N PHE A 147 -1.14 4.14 1.92
CA PHE A 147 -1.42 3.83 0.52
C PHE A 147 -0.31 4.36 -0.40
N PHE A 148 0.24 5.55 -0.13
CA PHE A 148 1.34 6.12 -0.92
C PHE A 148 2.63 5.32 -0.79
N GLU A 149 2.99 4.88 0.42
CA GLU A 149 4.15 4.01 0.65
C GLU A 149 4.02 2.71 -0.16
N MET A 150 2.88 2.03 -0.04
CA MET A 150 2.59 0.82 -0.82
C MET A 150 2.63 1.05 -2.34
N ALA A 151 2.07 2.17 -2.82
CA ALA A 151 2.04 2.48 -4.24
C ALA A 151 3.42 2.78 -4.83
N VAL A 152 4.31 3.41 -4.04
CA VAL A 152 5.72 3.60 -4.43
C VAL A 152 6.42 2.26 -4.54
N GLU A 153 6.22 1.34 -3.59
CA GLU A 153 6.85 0.01 -3.64
C GLU A 153 6.32 -0.85 -4.79
N HIS A 154 5.02 -0.74 -5.12
CA HIS A 154 4.46 -1.41 -6.30
C HIS A 154 5.15 -0.93 -7.58
N HIS A 155 5.36 0.38 -7.71
CA HIS A 155 6.04 0.97 -8.85
C HIS A 155 7.52 0.55 -8.92
N ARG A 156 8.23 0.50 -7.79
CA ARG A 156 9.62 0.01 -7.73
C ARG A 156 9.73 -1.45 -8.14
N LEU A 157 8.83 -2.31 -7.63
CA LEU A 157 8.83 -3.74 -7.92
C LEU A 157 8.53 -4.07 -9.39
N SER A 158 7.57 -3.38 -10.01
CA SER A 158 7.00 -3.77 -11.31
C SER A 158 7.33 -2.81 -12.46
N GLY A 159 7.64 -1.55 -12.16
CA GLY A 159 7.68 -0.45 -13.12
C GLY A 159 6.29 -0.01 -13.62
N GLU A 160 5.21 -0.69 -13.22
CA GLU A 160 3.85 -0.34 -13.60
C GLU A 160 3.38 0.95 -12.92
N LYS A 161 2.47 1.67 -13.58
CA LYS A 161 2.03 2.98 -13.09
C LYS A 161 0.69 2.96 -12.36
N LYS A 162 -0.04 1.84 -12.35
CA LYS A 162 -1.43 1.81 -11.85
C LYS A 162 -1.56 2.25 -10.40
N ALA A 163 -0.68 1.79 -9.51
CA ALA A 163 -0.71 2.19 -8.11
C ALA A 163 -0.23 3.63 -7.91
N ILE A 164 0.89 4.02 -8.54
CA ILE A 164 1.45 5.38 -8.36
C ILE A 164 0.56 6.46 -8.98
N ASP A 165 -0.11 6.19 -10.11
CA ASP A 165 -1.06 7.12 -10.70
C ASP A 165 -2.32 7.27 -9.83
N ALA A 166 -2.79 6.19 -9.20
CA ALA A 166 -3.86 6.26 -8.21
C ALA A 166 -3.44 7.04 -6.96
N ALA A 167 -2.22 6.83 -6.45
CA ALA A 167 -1.66 7.58 -5.33
C ALA A 167 -1.59 9.08 -5.64
N LYS A 168 -1.12 9.44 -6.84
CA LYS A 168 -1.10 10.84 -7.31
C LYS A 168 -2.49 11.45 -7.33
N ARG A 169 -3.50 10.76 -7.87
CA ARG A 169 -4.89 11.26 -7.86
C ARG A 169 -5.41 11.50 -6.45
N PHE A 170 -5.07 10.64 -5.49
CA PHE A 170 -5.48 10.83 -4.11
C PHE A 170 -4.69 11.96 -3.43
N ALA A 171 -3.40 12.12 -3.74
CA ALA A 171 -2.61 13.28 -3.31
C ALA A 171 -3.16 14.59 -3.88
N ASP A 172 -3.49 14.64 -5.17
CA ASP A 172 -4.11 15.80 -5.84
C ASP A 172 -5.47 16.15 -5.21
N HIS A 173 -6.26 15.13 -4.84
CA HIS A 173 -7.50 15.34 -4.08
C HIS A 173 -7.23 16.00 -2.73
N ILE A 174 -6.25 15.52 -1.97
CA ILE A 174 -5.86 16.12 -0.69
C ILE A 174 -5.39 17.56 -0.89
N ASP A 175 -4.51 17.81 -1.87
CA ASP A 175 -3.99 19.15 -2.19
C ASP A 175 -5.10 20.12 -2.61
N SER A 176 -6.14 19.64 -3.30
CA SER A 176 -7.30 20.46 -3.67
C SER A 176 -8.17 20.91 -2.48
N VAL A 177 -8.07 20.20 -1.35
CA VAL A 177 -8.85 20.46 -0.13
C VAL A 177 -8.04 21.22 0.92
N PHE A 178 -6.74 20.91 1.02
CA PHE A 178 -5.88 21.42 2.09
C PHE A 178 -4.75 22.26 1.51
N GLY A 179 -4.74 23.54 1.89
CA GLY A 179 -3.69 24.48 1.58
C GLY A 179 -3.96 25.83 2.23
N PRO A 180 -2.98 26.75 2.20
CA PRO A 180 -3.26 28.17 2.39
C PRO A 180 -4.13 28.76 1.27
#